data_AF-A0A1Q3TJ15-F1
#
_entry.id   AF-A0A1Q3TJ15-F1
#
_cell.length_a   1.000
_cell.length_b   1.000
_cell.length_c   1.000
_cell.angle_alpha   90.00
_cell.angle_beta   90.00
_cell.angle_gamma   90.00
#
_symmetry.space_group_name_H-M   'P 1'
#
loop_
_entity.id
_entity.type
_entity.pdbx_description
1 polymer ?
#
loop_
_entity_poly.entity_id
_entity_poly.type
_entity_poly.pdbx_seq_one_letter_code
_entity_poly.pdbx_strand_id
1 'polypeptide(L)'
;MTTPSTPDKRYFLNSLALQHSCDPLSLDPHWALQQLYHCTPAEEMQEMFTEFCEAAIAPTYNWQLDTPGTLLQFVDQLEQLIEACFLLLSWMSPENPGAKKNEVQAVRQFFKTRNLPGWKQWLHRWTISALSARSVAELVEPEDLLPFVQGMEKLLTAGAQLSKENKKR
;
A
#
# COMPACT_ATOMS: atom_id res chain seq x y z
N MET A 1 -10.28 -33.52 -12.02
CA MET A 1 -9.55 -32.65 -11.07
C MET A 1 -9.50 -31.27 -11.70
N THR A 2 -10.38 -30.36 -11.28
CA THR A 2 -10.38 -28.97 -11.75
C THR A 2 -9.22 -28.25 -11.09
N THR A 3 -8.24 -27.82 -11.87
CA THR A 3 -7.21 -26.88 -11.43
C THR A 3 -7.90 -25.68 -10.78
N PRO A 4 -7.51 -25.24 -9.57
CA PRO A 4 -8.08 -24.04 -8.98
C PRO A 4 -7.84 -22.89 -9.97
N SER A 5 -8.94 -22.29 -10.45
CA SER A 5 -8.88 -21.12 -11.33
C SER A 5 -8.11 -20.03 -10.62
N THR A 6 -7.06 -19.49 -11.25
CA THR A 6 -6.34 -18.34 -10.72
C THR A 6 -7.35 -17.24 -10.40
N PRO A 7 -7.42 -16.74 -9.16
CA PRO A 7 -8.40 -15.73 -8.80
C PRO A 7 -8.23 -14.48 -9.68
N ASP A 8 -9.35 -13.89 -10.10
CA ASP A 8 -9.35 -12.66 -10.90
C ASP A 8 -8.54 -11.58 -10.16
N LYS A 9 -7.56 -10.97 -10.85
CA LYS A 9 -6.71 -9.93 -10.28
C LYS A 9 -7.53 -8.73 -9.79
N ARG A 10 -8.73 -8.51 -10.35
CA ARG A 10 -9.67 -7.48 -9.93
C ARG A 10 -10.10 -7.60 -8.46
N TYR A 11 -10.18 -8.81 -7.91
CA TYR A 11 -10.57 -9.01 -6.51
C TYR A 11 -9.62 -8.36 -5.51
N PHE A 12 -8.37 -8.12 -5.92
CA PHE A 12 -7.36 -7.49 -5.08
C PHE A 12 -7.17 -6.01 -5.39
N LEU A 13 -7.98 -5.43 -6.27
CA LEU A 13 -8.02 -3.99 -6.56
C LEU A 13 -9.32 -3.34 -6.06
N ASN A 14 -9.87 -3.91 -4.97
CA ASN A 14 -11.15 -3.52 -4.39
C ASN A 14 -11.14 -2.08 -3.87
N SER A 15 -10.04 -1.60 -3.30
CA SER A 15 -9.99 -0.25 -2.75
C SER A 15 -10.06 0.82 -3.85
N LEU A 16 -9.31 0.65 -4.94
CA LEU A 16 -9.39 1.53 -6.11
C LEU A 16 -10.74 1.43 -6.79
N ALA A 17 -11.30 0.22 -6.92
CA ALA A 17 -12.61 0.01 -7.51
C ALA A 17 -13.72 0.73 -6.71
N LEU A 18 -13.68 0.63 -5.38
CA LEU A 18 -14.64 1.29 -4.48
C LEU A 18 -14.49 2.82 -4.54
N GLN A 19 -13.27 3.32 -4.46
CA GLN A 19 -13.00 4.77 -4.40
C GLN A 19 -13.38 5.49 -5.72
N HIS A 20 -13.15 4.85 -6.86
CA HIS A 20 -13.34 5.47 -8.17
C HIS A 20 -14.57 4.96 -8.93
N SER A 21 -15.29 3.99 -8.37
CA SER A 21 -16.51 3.41 -8.98
C SER A 21 -16.30 2.97 -10.44
N CYS A 22 -15.17 2.33 -10.73
CA CYS A 22 -14.75 1.95 -12.09
C CYS A 22 -14.19 0.53 -12.15
N ASP A 23 -13.95 -0.01 -13.36
CA ASP A 23 -13.11 -1.22 -13.50
C ASP A 23 -11.68 -0.84 -13.08
N PRO A 24 -11.14 -1.43 -11.99
CA PRO A 24 -9.85 -1.00 -11.45
C PRO A 24 -8.70 -1.27 -12.43
N LEU A 25 -8.84 -2.20 -13.38
CA LEU A 25 -7.80 -2.45 -14.40
C LEU A 25 -7.70 -1.34 -15.45
N SER A 26 -8.74 -0.51 -15.57
CA SER A 26 -8.82 0.60 -16.52
C SER A 26 -8.36 1.95 -15.95
N LEU A 27 -8.13 2.02 -14.63
CA LEU A 27 -7.73 3.24 -13.94
C LEU A 27 -6.27 3.59 -14.28
N ASP A 28 -5.98 4.86 -14.58
CA ASP A 28 -4.59 5.31 -14.75
C ASP A 28 -3.86 5.28 -13.39
N PRO A 29 -2.85 4.41 -13.21
CA PRO A 29 -2.14 4.29 -11.95
C PRO A 29 -1.35 5.54 -11.58
N HIS A 30 -0.87 6.33 -12.56
CA HIS A 30 -0.22 7.60 -12.26
C HIS A 30 -1.23 8.63 -11.75
N TRP A 31 -2.43 8.66 -12.34
CA TRP A 31 -3.50 9.52 -11.85
C TRP A 31 -3.94 9.14 -10.44
N ALA A 32 -4.09 7.84 -10.15
CA ALA A 32 -4.45 7.35 -8.81
C ALA A 32 -3.40 7.77 -7.75
N LEU A 33 -2.11 7.58 -8.05
CA LEU A 33 -1.02 8.06 -7.20
C LEU A 33 -1.03 9.59 -7.04
N GLN A 34 -1.34 10.34 -8.10
CA GLN A 34 -1.48 11.80 -8.03
C GLN A 34 -2.60 12.24 -7.11
N GLN A 35 -3.77 11.63 -7.21
CA GLN A 35 -4.89 11.95 -6.32
C GLN A 35 -4.53 11.65 -4.86
N LEU A 36 -3.93 10.48 -4.61
CA LEU A 36 -3.52 10.08 -3.26
C LEU A 36 -2.60 11.13 -2.62
N TYR A 37 -1.51 11.51 -3.30
CA TYR A 37 -0.53 12.47 -2.78
C TYR A 37 -0.96 13.94 -2.90
N HIS A 38 -2.06 14.22 -3.60
CA HIS A 38 -2.71 15.52 -3.58
C HIS A 38 -3.56 15.70 -2.32
N CYS A 39 -4.29 14.64 -1.93
CA CYS A 39 -5.11 14.63 -0.73
C CYS A 39 -4.26 14.57 0.54
N THR A 40 -3.22 13.73 0.56
CA THR A 40 -2.31 13.57 1.71
C THR A 40 -0.87 13.67 1.23
N PRO A 41 -0.20 14.82 1.44
CA PRO A 41 1.19 15.01 1.04
C PRO A 41 2.13 13.95 1.59
N ALA A 42 3.27 13.77 0.94
CA ALA A 42 4.20 12.70 1.26
C ALA A 42 4.76 12.75 2.69
N GLU A 43 5.00 13.96 3.22
CA GLU A 43 5.46 14.16 4.60
C GLU A 43 4.39 13.71 5.60
N GLU A 44 3.15 14.14 5.40
CA GLU A 44 2.00 13.72 6.22
C GLU A 44 1.78 12.20 6.15
N MET A 45 1.87 11.59 4.97
CA MET A 45 1.79 10.12 4.83
C MET A 45 2.89 9.40 5.62
N GLN A 46 4.09 9.97 5.73
CA GLN A 46 5.22 9.37 6.48
C GLN A 46 5.04 9.52 8.00
N GLU A 47 4.56 10.69 8.45
CA GLU A 47 4.23 10.93 9.85
C GLU A 47 3.13 9.97 10.32
N MET A 48 2.01 9.91 9.57
CA MET A 48 0.91 8.98 9.86
C MET A 48 1.36 7.51 9.81
N PHE A 49 2.28 7.15 8.92
CA PHE A 49 2.83 5.78 8.87
C PHE A 49 3.65 5.43 10.12
N THR A 50 4.40 6.39 10.64
CA THR A 50 5.19 6.22 11.86
C THR A 50 4.27 5.99 13.04
N GLU A 51 3.25 6.84 13.21
CA GLU A 51 2.23 6.67 14.25
C GLU A 51 1.49 5.34 14.12
N PHE A 52 1.23 4.90 12.89
CA PHE A 52 0.56 3.62 12.63
C PHE A 52 1.40 2.45 13.09
N CYS A 53 2.70 2.49 12.82
CA CYS A 53 3.62 1.47 13.31
C CYS A 53 3.73 1.50 14.83
N GLU A 54 3.85 2.68 15.44
CA GLU A 54 3.87 2.83 16.90
C GLU A 54 2.61 2.27 17.56
N ALA A 55 1.45 2.53 16.95
CA ALA A 55 0.18 2.02 17.46
C ALA A 55 0.01 0.52 17.28
N ALA A 56 0.45 -0.02 16.15
CA ALA A 56 0.45 -1.46 15.93
C ALA A 56 1.38 -2.21 16.90
N ILE A 57 2.51 -1.62 17.26
CA ILE A 57 3.51 -2.27 18.13
C ILE A 57 3.12 -2.18 19.61
N ALA A 58 2.40 -1.13 20.01
CA ALA A 58 2.05 -0.91 21.40
C ALA A 58 1.21 -2.06 22.00
N PRO A 59 1.44 -2.42 23.28
CA PRO A 59 0.65 -3.44 23.96
C PRO A 59 -0.77 -2.95 24.29
N THR A 60 -1.04 -1.66 24.15
CA THR A 60 -2.32 -1.01 24.42
C THR A 60 -2.62 -0.01 23.32
N TYR A 61 -3.90 0.20 23.01
CA TYR A 61 -4.32 1.23 22.08
C TYR A 61 -3.78 2.60 22.50
N ASN A 62 -2.99 3.23 21.63
CA ASN A 62 -2.29 4.47 21.91
C ASN A 62 -2.34 5.46 20.72
N TRP A 63 -3.22 5.24 19.74
CA TRP A 63 -3.34 6.11 18.59
C TRP A 63 -3.74 7.53 19.03
N GLN A 64 -2.87 8.51 18.77
CA GLN A 64 -2.97 9.86 19.30
C GLN A 64 -3.74 10.82 18.38
N LEU A 65 -3.83 10.52 17.09
CA LEU A 65 -4.52 11.36 16.10
C LEU A 65 -6.04 11.16 16.14
N ASP A 66 -6.78 12.24 16.45
CA ASP A 66 -8.22 12.36 16.33
C ASP A 66 -9.03 11.16 16.87
N THR A 67 -9.49 10.28 15.99
CA THR A 67 -10.40 9.18 16.29
C THR A 67 -9.90 7.89 15.61
N PRO A 68 -10.35 6.70 16.06
CA PRO A 68 -10.07 5.45 15.35
C PRO A 68 -10.46 5.47 13.85
N GLY A 69 -11.41 6.32 13.47
CA GLY A 69 -11.79 6.52 12.07
C GLY A 69 -10.67 7.10 11.22
N THR A 70 -9.81 7.95 11.78
CA THR A 70 -8.65 8.53 11.09
C THR A 70 -7.63 7.44 10.74
N LEU A 71 -7.39 6.49 11.66
CA LEU A 71 -6.54 5.33 11.39
C LEU A 71 -7.10 4.48 10.25
N LEU A 72 -8.40 4.19 10.27
CA LEU A 72 -9.06 3.42 9.21
C LEU A 72 -8.93 4.10 7.84
N GLN A 73 -9.18 5.42 7.78
CA GLN A 73 -9.00 6.20 6.57
C GLN A 73 -7.55 6.14 6.06
N PHE A 74 -6.57 6.22 6.95
CA PHE A 74 -5.17 6.11 6.58
C PHE A 74 -4.80 4.72 6.06
N VAL A 75 -5.34 3.66 6.67
CA VAL A 75 -5.16 2.29 6.18
C VAL A 75 -5.74 2.13 4.77
N ASP A 76 -6.91 2.70 4.49
CA ASP A 76 -7.48 2.70 3.14
C ASP A 76 -6.56 3.42 2.14
N GLN A 77 -5.89 4.51 2.54
CA GLN A 77 -4.90 5.19 1.71
C GLN A 77 -3.66 4.32 1.45
N LEU A 78 -3.18 3.58 2.45
CA LEU A 78 -2.09 2.61 2.27
C LEU A 78 -2.48 1.47 1.33
N GLU A 79 -3.71 0.96 1.43
CA GLU A 79 -4.23 -0.06 0.52
C GLU A 79 -4.31 0.47 -0.92
N GLN A 80 -4.82 1.69 -1.11
CA GLN A 80 -4.85 2.36 -2.42
C GLN A 80 -3.45 2.54 -3.01
N LEU A 81 -2.45 2.91 -2.19
CA LEU A 81 -1.06 3.00 -2.62
C LEU A 81 -0.55 1.65 -3.15
N ILE A 82 -0.74 0.58 -2.37
CA ILE A 82 -0.33 -0.77 -2.75
C ILE A 82 -1.01 -1.19 -4.07
N GLU A 83 -2.31 -0.99 -4.18
CA GLU A 83 -3.08 -1.32 -5.39
C GLU A 83 -2.64 -0.50 -6.61
N ALA A 84 -2.44 0.81 -6.46
CA ALA A 84 -2.02 1.68 -7.56
C ALA A 84 -0.62 1.31 -8.05
N CYS A 85 0.30 0.99 -7.13
CA CYS A 85 1.63 0.49 -7.46
C CYS A 85 1.59 -0.88 -8.15
N PHE A 86 0.67 -1.78 -7.76
CA PHE A 86 0.48 -3.04 -8.47
C PHE A 86 -0.05 -2.82 -9.89
N LEU A 87 -1.06 -1.96 -10.04
CA LEU A 87 -1.65 -1.61 -11.32
C LEU A 87 -0.61 -0.98 -12.26
N LEU A 88 0.24 -0.09 -11.73
CA LEU A 88 1.39 0.48 -12.44
C LEU A 88 2.29 -0.61 -13.05
N LEU A 89 2.68 -1.61 -12.26
CA LEU A 89 3.49 -2.71 -12.78
C LEU A 89 2.76 -3.54 -13.83
N SER A 90 1.44 -3.70 -13.71
CA SER A 90 0.64 -4.45 -14.68
C SER A 90 0.51 -3.74 -16.04
N TRP A 91 0.54 -2.41 -16.04
CA TRP A 91 0.51 -1.58 -17.25
C TRP A 91 1.88 -1.48 -17.94
N MET A 92 2.96 -1.73 -17.21
CA MET A 92 4.31 -1.76 -17.78
C MET A 92 4.53 -3.07 -18.55
N SER A 93 4.42 -3.02 -19.89
CA SER A 93 4.78 -4.15 -20.76
C SER A 93 6.24 -4.58 -20.53
N PRO A 94 6.55 -5.89 -20.50
CA PRO A 94 7.93 -6.39 -20.45
C PRO A 94 8.77 -5.90 -21.63
N GLU A 95 8.14 -5.53 -22.74
CA GLU A 95 8.80 -5.06 -23.98
C GLU A 95 9.22 -3.59 -23.93
N ASN A 96 8.81 -2.84 -22.89
CA ASN A 96 9.24 -1.46 -22.68
C ASN A 96 9.99 -1.32 -21.34
N PRO A 97 11.20 -1.92 -21.21
CA PRO A 97 12.02 -1.87 -20.00
C PRO A 97 12.58 -0.47 -19.70
N GLY A 98 12.16 0.57 -20.44
CA GLY A 98 12.60 1.96 -20.31
C GLY A 98 12.37 2.60 -18.95
N ALA A 99 11.54 2.01 -18.08
CA ALA A 99 11.48 2.41 -16.67
C ALA A 99 12.67 1.85 -15.89
N LYS A 100 13.88 2.32 -16.20
CA LYS A 100 15.10 2.22 -15.34
C LYS A 100 15.04 3.16 -14.14
N LYS A 101 13.83 3.57 -13.74
CA LYS A 101 13.63 4.51 -12.65
C LYS A 101 13.72 3.75 -11.33
N ASN A 102 14.49 4.27 -10.40
CA ASN A 102 14.76 3.64 -9.10
C ASN A 102 13.45 3.34 -8.36
N GLU A 103 12.43 4.18 -8.55
CA GLU A 103 11.10 4.09 -7.97
C GLU A 103 10.35 2.86 -8.48
N VAL A 104 10.37 2.61 -9.80
CA VAL A 104 9.73 1.42 -10.39
C VAL A 104 10.45 0.15 -9.96
N GLN A 105 11.78 0.20 -9.83
CA GLN A 105 12.54 -0.91 -9.27
C GLN A 105 12.18 -1.15 -7.80
N ALA A 106 11.97 -0.10 -7.00
CA ALA A 106 11.51 -0.21 -5.63
C ALA A 106 10.13 -0.88 -5.54
N VAL A 107 9.18 -0.48 -6.40
CA VAL A 107 7.85 -1.11 -6.47
C VAL A 107 7.97 -2.59 -6.89
N ARG A 108 8.82 -2.92 -7.87
CA ARG A 108 9.09 -4.33 -8.24
C ARG A 108 9.67 -5.12 -7.08
N GLN A 109 10.61 -4.55 -6.34
CA GLN A 109 11.23 -5.21 -5.20
C GLN A 109 10.23 -5.42 -4.06
N PHE A 110 9.36 -4.44 -3.81
CA PHE A 110 8.25 -4.55 -2.86
C PHE A 110 7.37 -5.77 -3.17
N PHE A 111 6.97 -5.94 -4.44
CA PHE A 111 6.16 -7.10 -4.85
C PHE A 111 6.93 -8.42 -5.01
N LYS A 112 8.27 -8.38 -4.98
CA LYS A 112 9.11 -9.59 -4.84
C LYS A 112 9.15 -10.10 -3.41
N THR A 113 9.16 -9.19 -2.42
CA THR A 113 9.07 -9.57 -1.01
C THR A 113 7.77 -10.28 -0.70
N ARG A 114 6.64 -9.75 -1.21
CA ARG A 114 5.33 -10.37 -1.10
C ARG A 114 4.45 -9.99 -2.27
N ASN A 115 3.57 -10.90 -2.69
CA ASN A 115 2.55 -10.58 -3.69
C ASN A 115 1.47 -9.64 -3.11
N LEU A 116 0.61 -9.08 -3.97
CA LEU A 116 -0.47 -8.18 -3.57
C LEU A 116 -1.37 -8.73 -2.44
N PRO A 117 -1.88 -9.98 -2.51
CA PRO A 117 -2.65 -10.55 -1.40
C PRO A 117 -1.85 -10.62 -0.09
N GLY A 118 -0.57 -10.96 -0.15
CA GLY A 118 0.30 -11.05 1.02
C GLY A 118 0.53 -9.70 1.71
N TRP A 119 0.68 -8.63 0.93
CA TRP A 119 0.79 -7.27 1.47
C TRP A 119 -0.51 -6.78 2.10
N LYS A 120 -1.66 -7.04 1.46
CA LYS A 120 -2.98 -6.73 2.05
C LYS A 120 -3.23 -7.47 3.35
N GLN A 121 -2.84 -8.75 3.41
CA GLN A 121 -2.95 -9.53 4.63
C GLN A 121 -2.07 -8.96 5.76
N TRP A 122 -0.85 -8.52 5.45
CA TRP A 122 -0.01 -7.85 6.44
C TRP A 122 -0.62 -6.54 6.89
N LEU A 123 -1.03 -5.67 5.96
CA LEU A 123 -1.69 -4.41 6.29
C LEU A 123 -2.88 -4.65 7.24
N HIS A 124 -3.74 -5.62 6.94
CA HIS A 124 -4.86 -5.99 7.81
C HIS A 124 -4.45 -6.43 9.22
N ARG A 125 -3.39 -7.24 9.38
CA ARG A 125 -2.89 -7.65 10.71
C ARG A 125 -2.36 -6.47 11.51
N TRP A 126 -1.64 -5.57 10.85
CA TRP A 126 -1.13 -4.34 11.47
C TRP A 126 -2.28 -3.42 11.87
N THR A 127 -3.30 -3.26 11.02
CA THR A 127 -4.52 -2.49 11.31
C THR A 127 -5.28 -3.03 12.53
N ILE A 128 -5.49 -4.35 12.61
CA ILE A 128 -6.13 -4.96 13.78
C ILE A 128 -5.36 -4.60 15.06
N SER A 129 -4.04 -4.72 15.01
CA SER A 129 -3.17 -4.45 16.16
C SER A 129 -3.28 -2.99 16.59
N ALA A 130 -3.15 -2.07 15.63
CA ALA A 130 -3.24 -0.63 15.88
C ALA A 130 -4.62 -0.16 16.38
N LEU A 131 -5.68 -0.90 16.09
CA LEU A 131 -7.05 -0.65 16.57
C LEU A 131 -7.40 -1.42 17.85
N SER A 132 -6.46 -2.19 18.41
CA SER A 132 -6.72 -3.07 19.56
C SER A 132 -5.75 -2.80 20.70
N ALA A 133 -6.06 -3.33 21.88
CA ALA A 133 -5.10 -3.42 22.97
C ALA A 133 -4.23 -4.69 22.82
N ARG A 134 -3.59 -4.84 21.66
CA ARG A 134 -2.71 -5.98 21.38
C ARG A 134 -1.60 -5.58 20.41
N SER A 135 -0.37 -5.97 20.73
CA SER A 135 0.78 -5.76 19.87
C SER A 135 0.72 -6.65 18.62
N VAL A 136 1.16 -6.11 17.49
CA VAL A 136 1.31 -6.84 16.23
C VAL A 136 2.32 -7.98 16.33
N ALA A 137 3.25 -7.92 17.29
CA ALA A 137 4.19 -9.00 17.58
C ALA A 137 3.49 -10.31 18.03
N GLU A 138 2.22 -10.24 18.44
CA GLU A 138 1.39 -11.42 18.76
C GLU A 138 0.69 -12.01 17.52
N LEU A 139 0.73 -11.33 16.38
CA LEU A 139 0.04 -11.71 15.13
C LEU A 139 0.96 -12.00 13.95
N VAL A 140 2.19 -11.52 14.03
CA VAL A 140 3.17 -11.53 12.95
C VAL A 140 4.48 -12.04 13.52
N GLU A 141 5.16 -12.88 12.75
CA GLU A 141 6.46 -13.41 13.15
C GLU A 141 7.47 -12.26 13.33
N PRO A 142 8.39 -12.33 14.31
CA PRO A 142 9.37 -11.25 14.54
C PRO A 142 10.20 -10.90 13.31
N GLU A 143 10.50 -11.89 12.47
CA GLU A 143 11.25 -11.72 11.21
C GLU A 143 10.48 -10.95 10.14
N ASP A 144 9.15 -10.90 10.23
CA ASP A 144 8.26 -10.22 9.29
C ASP A 144 7.96 -8.77 9.69
N LEU A 145 8.24 -8.37 10.94
CA LEU A 145 7.96 -7.02 11.44
C LEU A 145 8.75 -5.95 10.70
N LEU A 146 10.07 -6.10 10.64
CA LEU A 146 10.95 -5.12 10.00
C LEU A 146 10.75 -5.05 8.46
N PRO A 147 10.61 -6.18 7.73
CA PRO A 147 10.28 -6.16 6.31
C PRO A 147 8.99 -5.41 5.98
N PHE A 148 7.97 -5.48 6.83
CA PHE A 148 6.74 -4.71 6.62
C PHE A 148 7.04 -3.20 6.65
N VAL A 149 7.65 -2.71 7.73
CA VAL A 149 7.95 -1.29 7.93
C VAL A 149 8.83 -0.77 6.78
N GLN A 150 9.96 -1.43 6.52
CA GLN A 150 10.89 -1.00 5.48
C GLN A 150 10.29 -1.08 4.07
N GLY A 151 9.42 -2.06 3.82
CA GLY A 151 8.74 -2.21 2.53
C GLY A 151 7.78 -1.05 2.29
N MET A 152 6.95 -0.74 3.29
CA MET A 152 5.97 0.34 3.21
C MET A 152 6.63 1.72 3.14
N GLU A 153 7.68 2.01 3.91
CA GLU A 153 8.44 3.27 3.82
C GLU A 153 9.01 3.50 2.41
N LYS A 154 9.61 2.46 1.82
CA LYS A 154 10.13 2.51 0.45
C LYS A 154 9.02 2.70 -0.56
N LEU A 155 7.88 2.04 -0.35
CA LEU A 155 6.71 2.18 -1.23
C LEU A 155 6.13 3.59 -1.16
N LEU A 156 5.99 4.17 0.03
CA LEU A 156 5.55 5.55 0.26
C LEU A 156 6.47 6.54 -0.47
N THR A 157 7.78 6.32 -0.37
CA THR A 157 8.77 7.18 -1.05
C THR A 157 8.68 7.03 -2.57
N ALA A 158 8.60 5.79 -3.08
CA ALA A 158 8.50 5.52 -4.51
C ALA A 158 7.18 6.07 -5.10
N GLY A 159 6.05 5.86 -4.41
CA GLY A 159 4.74 6.37 -4.81
C GLY A 159 4.72 7.89 -4.92
N ALA A 160 5.30 8.59 -3.94
CA ALA A 160 5.39 10.06 -3.93
C ALA A 160 6.23 10.62 -5.09
N GLN A 161 7.24 9.89 -5.56
CA GLN A 161 8.02 10.29 -6.73
C GLN A 161 7.28 9.98 -8.02
N LEU A 162 6.67 8.80 -8.12
CA LEU A 162 5.90 8.35 -9.28
C LEU A 162 4.66 9.23 -9.54
N SER A 163 4.06 9.82 -8.50
CA SER A 163 2.95 10.76 -8.63
C SER A 163 3.36 12.07 -9.33
N LYS A 164 4.62 12.51 -9.20
CA LYS A 164 5.09 13.78 -9.76
C LYS A 164 5.36 13.70 -11.27
N GLU A 165 5.48 12.50 -11.84
CA GLU A 165 6.04 12.31 -13.19
C GLU A 165 5.10 12.64 -14.35
N ASN A 166 3.77 12.62 -14.14
CA ASN A 166 2.80 12.89 -15.22
C ASN A 166 2.59 14.38 -15.53
N LYS A 167 3.29 15.31 -14.85
CA LYS A 167 3.22 16.76 -15.15
C LYS A 167 3.92 17.17 -16.46
N LYS A 168 4.44 16.23 -17.25
CA LYS A 168 5.26 16.49 -18.45
C LYS A 168 4.67 15.95 -19.77
N ARG A 169 3.37 15.64 -19.83
CA ARG A 169 2.70 15.32 -21.09
C ARG A 169 1.67 16.37 -21.45
#